data_AF-A0A3C1F5N7-F1
#
_entry.id   AF-A0A3C1F5N7-F1
#
_cell.length_a   1.000
_cell.length_b   1.000
_cell.length_c   1.000
_cell.angle_alpha   90.00
_cell.angle_beta   90.00
_cell.angle_gamma   90.00
#
_symmetry.space_group_name_H-M   'P 1'
#
loop_
_entity.id
_entity.type
_entity.pdbx_description
1 polymer ?
#
loop_
_entity_poly.entity_id
_entity_poly.type
_entity_poly.pdbx_seq_one_letter_code
_entity_poly.pdbx_strand_id
1 'polypeptide(L)'
;MGKGTTWEPLQNVILARKLNAALGGAVVGPWDVDRLDDATLDVVLGYSEGFPALLAGQRKVEADLQKWRMSHPTFKDRESRMKVH
;
A
#
# COMPACT_ATOMS: atom_id res chain seq x y z
N MET A 1 -2.39 -16.30 -29.37
CA MET A 1 -2.21 -14.83 -29.37
C MET A 1 -1.97 -14.38 -27.94
N GLY A 2 -0.72 -14.08 -27.58
CA GLY A 2 -0.36 -13.59 -26.25
C GLY A 2 -0.87 -12.17 -26.03
N LYS A 3 -1.35 -11.86 -24.82
CA LYS A 3 -1.86 -10.52 -24.45
C LYS A 3 -0.77 -9.48 -24.74
N GLY A 4 -1.10 -8.33 -25.32
CA GLY A 4 -0.12 -7.29 -25.72
C GLY A 4 0.79 -6.78 -24.58
N THR A 5 0.52 -7.13 -23.33
CA THR A 5 1.33 -6.85 -22.14
C THR A 5 2.49 -7.84 -21.90
N THR A 6 2.65 -8.88 -22.73
CA THR A 6 3.82 -9.80 -22.66
C THR A 6 5.03 -9.34 -23.48
N TRP A 7 4.97 -8.15 -24.09
CA TRP A 7 6.12 -7.56 -24.77
C TRP A 7 7.07 -6.90 -23.75
N GLU A 8 8.31 -7.38 -23.69
CA GLU A 8 9.34 -7.01 -22.71
C GLU A 8 9.50 -5.48 -22.51
N PRO A 9 9.61 -4.67 -23.58
CA PRO A 9 9.73 -3.22 -23.43
C PRO A 9 8.50 -2.57 -22.79
N LEU A 10 7.31 -3.12 -23.03
CA LEU A 10 6.07 -2.65 -22.39
C LEU A 10 6.07 -2.98 -20.90
N GLN A 11 6.59 -4.14 -20.51
CA GLN A 11 6.74 -4.53 -19.11
C GLN A 11 7.72 -3.60 -18.40
N ASN A 12 8.85 -3.28 -19.01
CA ASN A 12 9.86 -2.39 -18.44
C ASN A 12 9.33 -0.96 -18.27
N VAL A 13 8.55 -0.46 -19.21
CA VAL A 13 7.87 0.85 -19.08
C VAL A 13 6.87 0.84 -17.91
N ILE A 14 6.11 -0.25 -17.74
CA ILE A 14 5.15 -0.39 -16.64
C ILE A 14 5.89 -0.46 -15.29
N LEU A 15 6.96 -1.25 -15.20
CA LEU A 15 7.78 -1.39 -13.99
C LEU A 15 8.42 -0.05 -13.60
N ALA A 16 9.07 0.65 -14.54
CA ALA A 16 9.67 1.95 -14.29
C ALA A 16 8.64 2.97 -13.78
N ARG A 17 7.41 2.96 -14.33
CA ARG A 17 6.33 3.84 -13.84
C ARG A 17 5.91 3.49 -12.40
N LYS A 18 5.81 2.20 -12.07
CA LYS A 18 5.48 1.76 -10.70
C LYS A 18 6.57 2.16 -9.70
N LEU A 19 7.84 1.92 -10.04
CA LEU A 19 8.99 2.32 -9.22
C LEU A 19 9.01 3.84 -9.00
N ASN A 20 8.82 4.63 -10.06
CA ASN A 20 8.80 6.08 -9.97
C ASN A 20 7.62 6.61 -9.13
N ALA A 21 6.46 5.96 -9.21
CA ALA A 21 5.33 6.29 -8.34
C ALA A 21 5.64 5.98 -6.87
N ALA A 22 6.35 4.90 -6.59
CA ALA A 22 6.79 4.54 -5.23
C ALA A 22 7.87 5.47 -4.67
N LEU A 23 8.81 5.89 -5.52
CA LEU A 23 9.94 6.76 -5.16
C LEU A 23 9.58 8.25 -5.16
N GLY A 24 8.35 8.62 -5.55
CA GLY A 24 7.87 10.00 -5.52
C GLY A 24 8.40 10.89 -6.64
N GLY A 25 8.90 10.32 -7.74
CA GLY A 25 9.48 11.08 -8.86
C GLY A 25 10.06 10.21 -9.97
N ALA A 26 10.48 10.83 -11.07
CA ALA A 26 11.11 10.14 -12.21
C ALA A 26 12.59 9.84 -11.93
N VAL A 27 12.85 8.73 -11.24
CA VAL A 27 14.19 8.30 -10.79
C VAL A 27 14.75 7.17 -11.66
N VAL A 28 13.88 6.29 -12.16
CA VAL A 28 14.24 5.08 -12.91
C VAL A 28 13.70 5.16 -14.33
N GLY A 29 14.59 5.04 -15.33
CA GLY A 29 14.22 4.91 -16.74
C GLY A 29 13.80 3.48 -17.10
N PRO A 30 13.00 3.26 -18.16
CA PRO A 30 12.62 1.91 -18.60
C PRO A 30 13.81 0.99 -18.93
N TRP A 31 14.94 1.55 -19.38
CA TRP A 31 16.18 0.83 -19.67
C TRP A 31 17.03 0.55 -18.42
N ASP A 32 16.71 1.18 -17.29
CA ASP A 32 17.39 0.95 -16.01
C ASP A 32 16.75 -0.19 -15.21
N VAL A 33 15.54 -0.60 -15.60
CA VAL A 33 14.79 -1.69 -14.96
C VAL A 33 15.56 -3.01 -15.02
N ASP A 34 16.16 -3.32 -16.17
CA ASP A 34 16.94 -4.55 -16.37
C ASP A 34 18.25 -4.59 -15.55
N ARG A 35 18.64 -3.45 -14.96
CA ARG A 35 19.84 -3.30 -14.13
C ARG A 35 19.55 -3.29 -12.64
N LEU A 36 18.27 -3.23 -12.25
CA LEU A 36 17.88 -3.35 -10.85
C LEU A 36 17.93 -4.81 -10.45
N ASP A 37 18.47 -5.08 -9.27
CA ASP A 37 18.41 -6.41 -8.68
C ASP A 37 16.96 -6.75 -8.28
N ASP A 38 16.58 -8.00 -8.48
CA ASP A 38 15.22 -8.50 -8.18
C ASP A 38 14.80 -8.20 -6.73
N ALA A 39 15.75 -8.20 -5.79
CA ALA A 39 15.48 -7.90 -4.38
C ALA A 39 15.07 -6.43 -4.17
N THR A 40 15.72 -5.48 -4.83
CA THR A 40 15.30 -4.06 -4.79
C THR A 40 13.91 -3.89 -5.40
N LEU A 41 13.63 -4.57 -6.51
CA LEU A 41 12.31 -4.56 -7.15
C LEU A 41 11.21 -5.07 -6.23
N ASP A 42 11.44 -6.21 -5.58
CA ASP A 42 10.51 -6.79 -4.61
C ASP A 42 10.29 -5.90 -3.39
N VAL A 43 11.35 -5.27 -2.87
CA VAL A 43 11.22 -4.33 -1.74
C VAL A 43 10.38 -3.11 -2.13
N VAL A 44 10.65 -2.49 -3.28
CA VAL A 44 9.90 -1.30 -3.72
C VAL A 44 8.44 -1.64 -4.05
N LEU A 45 8.19 -2.78 -4.68
CA LEU A 45 6.81 -3.27 -4.92
C LEU A 45 6.11 -3.63 -3.61
N GLY A 46 6.81 -4.28 -2.68
CA GLY A 46 6.29 -4.58 -1.34
C GLY A 46 5.93 -3.33 -0.54
N TYR A 47 6.73 -2.26 -0.62
CA TYR A 47 6.44 -0.98 0.02
C TYR A 47 5.30 -0.21 -0.67
N SER A 48 5.20 -0.26 -1.99
CA SER A 48 4.19 0.51 -2.73
C SER A 48 2.83 -0.17 -2.81
N GLU A 49 2.79 -1.50 -2.87
CA GLU A 49 1.53 -2.26 -2.98
C GLU A 49 1.17 -2.97 -1.66
N GLY A 50 2.15 -3.57 -0.98
CA GLY A 50 1.93 -4.33 0.25
C GLY A 50 1.65 -3.45 1.47
N PHE A 51 2.40 -2.36 1.65
CA PHE A 51 2.24 -1.49 2.82
C PHE A 51 0.89 -0.77 2.88
N PRO A 52 0.35 -0.20 1.78
CA PRO A 52 -1.00 0.36 1.79
C PRO A 52 -2.09 -0.67 2.05
N ALA A 53 -1.93 -1.91 1.54
CA ALA A 53 -2.86 -3.00 1.79
C ALA A 53 -2.86 -3.42 3.28
N LEU A 54 -1.68 -3.51 3.89
CA LEU A 54 -1.52 -3.75 5.33
C LEU A 54 -2.15 -2.63 6.17
N LEU A 55 -1.91 -1.36 5.81
CA LEU A 55 -2.54 -0.21 6.47
C LEU A 55 -4.06 -0.24 6.35
N ALA A 56 -4.60 -0.60 5.19
CA ALA A 56 -6.04 -0.74 4.98
C ALA A 56 -6.63 -1.86 5.87
N GLY A 57 -5.93 -3.00 5.95
CA GLY A 57 -6.27 -4.10 6.85
C GLY A 57 -6.27 -3.68 8.31
N GLN A 58 -5.22 -3.00 8.76
CA GLN A 58 -5.11 -2.48 10.13
C GLN A 58 -6.25 -1.52 10.45
N ARG A 59 -6.54 -0.55 9.57
CA ARG A 59 -7.65 0.41 9.77
C ARG A 59 -9.00 -0.29 9.91
N LYS A 60 -9.22 -1.39 9.17
CA LYS A 60 -10.45 -2.18 9.28
C LYS A 60 -10.55 -2.85 10.64
N VAL A 61 -9.47 -3.48 11.11
CA VAL A 61 -9.41 -4.13 12.43
C VAL A 61 -9.63 -3.11 13.54
N GLU A 62 -9.00 -1.95 13.47
CA GLU A 62 -9.18 -0.86 14.44
C GLU A 62 -10.61 -0.33 14.45
N ALA A 63 -11.23 -0.17 13.28
CA ALA A 63 -12.62 0.26 13.18
C ALA A 63 -13.58 -0.74 13.82
N ASP A 64 -13.38 -2.04 13.62
CA ASP A 64 -14.23 -3.07 14.19
C ASP A 64 -14.00 -3.22 15.71
N LEU A 65 -12.74 -3.09 16.17
CA LEU A 65 -12.43 -2.98 17.60
C LEU A 65 -13.12 -1.78 18.24
N GLN A 66 -13.13 -0.63 17.55
CA GLN A 66 -13.79 0.57 18.07
C GLN A 66 -15.31 0.38 18.16
N LYS A 67 -15.94 -0.25 17.16
CA LYS A 67 -17.36 -0.61 17.23
C LYS A 67 -17.66 -1.53 18.41
N TRP A 68 -16.81 -2.53 18.65
CA TRP A 68 -16.95 -3.44 19.78
C TRP A 68 -16.78 -2.74 21.13
N ARG A 69 -15.80 -1.83 21.26
CA ARG A 69 -15.65 -1.02 22.48
C ARG A 69 -16.90 -0.17 22.74
N MET A 70 -17.45 0.43 21.69
CA MET A 70 -18.65 1.28 21.78
C MET A 70 -19.95 0.49 22.02
N SER A 71 -19.97 -0.82 21.73
CA SER A 71 -21.10 -1.68 22.11
C SER A 71 -21.06 -2.12 23.57
N HIS A 72 -19.89 -2.03 24.23
CA HIS A 72 -19.78 -2.33 25.65
C HIS A 72 -20.28 -1.16 26.51
N PRO A 73 -21.28 -1.36 27.40
CA PRO A 73 -21.94 -0.27 28.13
C PRO A 73 -20.97 0.58 28.97
N THR A 74 -19.99 -0.05 29.61
CA THR A 74 -18.97 0.62 30.43
C THR A 74 -18.04 1.55 29.64
N PHE A 75 -17.71 1.20 28.39
CA PHE A 75 -16.77 1.99 27.57
C PHE A 75 -17.48 3.19 26.93
N LYS A 76 -18.71 2.99 26.46
CA LYS A 76 -19.55 4.02 25.87
C LYS A 76 -19.82 5.18 26.84
N ASP A 77 -20.12 4.87 28.10
CA ASP A 77 -20.36 5.88 29.14
C ASP A 77 -19.10 6.67 29.49
N ARG A 78 -17.93 6.01 29.54
CA ARG A 78 -16.64 6.67 29.81
C ARG A 78 -16.25 7.63 28.69
N GLU A 79 -16.38 7.22 27.43
CA GLU A 79 -16.01 8.06 26.27
C GLU A 79 -16.94 9.28 26.15
N SER A 80 -18.24 9.10 26.43
CA SER A 80 -19.22 10.19 26.42
C SER A 80 -18.90 11.25 27.48
N ARG A 81 -18.43 10.85 28.67
CA ARG A 81 -18.01 11.78 29.72
C ARG A 81 -16.71 12.53 29.39
N MET A 82 -15.79 11.90 28.64
CA MET A 82 -14.52 12.53 28.23
C MET A 82 -14.68 13.52 27.08
N LYS A 83 -15.69 13.40 26.22
CA LYS A 83 -15.95 14.33 25.10
C LYS A 83 -16.66 15.64 25.50
N VAL A 84 -17.16 15.73 26.73
CA VAL A 84 -17.93 16.88 27.24
C VAL A 84 -17.01 17.90 27.96
N HIS A 85 -15.69 17.71 27.92
CA HIS A 85 -14.67 18.64 28.41
C HIS A 85 -13.72 19.05 27.30
#